data_AF-A0A6L8Q757-F1
#
_entry.id   AF-A0A6L8Q757-F1
#
_cell.length_a   1.000
_cell.length_b   1.000
_cell.length_c   1.000
_cell.angle_alpha   90.00
_cell.angle_beta   90.00
_cell.angle_gamma   90.00
#
_symmetry.space_group_name_H-M   'P 1'
#
loop_
_entity.id
_entity.type
_entity.pdbx_description
1 polymer ?
#
loop_
_entity_poly.entity_id
_entity_poly.type
_entity_poly.pdbx_seq_one_letter_code
_entity_poly.pdbx_strand_id
1 'polypeptide(L)'
;PEEVRALVEEAASIKGSRYALVKNPEDLTDGQRARLEALKKMAGSRLVRAWELKEDLRAVFRAADGSEAAELLEDWMHRAAYCKIAKVVAVEKKVRRRRDDIIAAVELGISNG
;
A
#
# COMPACT_ATOMS: atom_id res chain seq x y z
N PRO A 1 -27.02 -15.95 -9.36
CA PRO A 1 -26.95 -14.60 -9.96
C PRO A 1 -25.58 -14.39 -10.62
N GLU A 2 -25.53 -13.67 -11.74
CA GLU A 2 -24.30 -13.32 -12.44
C GLU A 2 -23.27 -12.66 -11.51
N GLU A 3 -23.73 -11.76 -10.64
CA GLU A 3 -22.91 -11.07 -9.63
C GLU A 3 -22.18 -12.03 -8.67
N VAL A 4 -22.84 -13.11 -8.22
CA VAL A 4 -22.20 -14.12 -7.34
C VAL A 4 -21.11 -14.88 -8.10
N ARG A 5 -21.31 -15.14 -9.40
CA ARG A 5 -20.33 -15.82 -10.24
C ARG A 5 -19.11 -14.92 -10.50
N ALA A 6 -19.33 -13.63 -10.76
CA ALA A 6 -18.27 -12.64 -10.90
C ALA A 6 -17.42 -12.52 -9.62
N LEU A 7 -18.05 -12.49 -8.44
CA LEU A 7 -17.34 -12.48 -7.16
C LEU A 7 -16.52 -13.76 -6.91
N VAL A 8 -17.02 -14.93 -7.33
CA VAL A 8 -16.30 -16.21 -7.22
C VAL A 8 -15.10 -16.26 -8.17
N GLU A 9 -15.25 -15.77 -9.40
CA GLU A 9 -14.16 -15.67 -10.37
C GLU A 9 -13.10 -14.67 -9.91
N GLU A 10 -13.50 -13.52 -9.36
CA GLU A 10 -12.58 -12.55 -8.73
C GLU A 10 -11.84 -13.17 -7.54
N ALA A 11 -12.54 -13.85 -6.62
CA ALA A 11 -11.92 -14.52 -5.48
C ALA A 11 -10.92 -15.61 -5.91
N ALA A 12 -11.26 -16.40 -6.93
CA ALA A 12 -10.36 -17.40 -7.50
C ALA A 12 -9.13 -16.74 -8.12
N SER A 13 -9.31 -15.62 -8.82
CA SER A 13 -8.24 -14.85 -9.46
C SER A 13 -7.30 -14.15 -8.45
N ILE A 14 -7.71 -14.00 -7.19
CA ILE A 14 -6.90 -13.43 -6.11
C ILE A 14 -6.23 -14.54 -5.26
N LYS A 15 -6.70 -15.78 -5.32
CA LYS A 15 -6.14 -16.91 -4.57
C LYS A 15 -4.65 -17.09 -4.85
N GLY A 16 -3.87 -17.28 -3.78
CA GLY A 16 -2.41 -17.46 -3.85
C GLY A 16 -1.59 -16.18 -3.98
N SER A 17 -2.21 -15.00 -4.04
CA SER A 17 -1.49 -13.72 -4.16
C SER A 17 -0.97 -13.15 -2.83
N ARG A 18 -1.34 -13.73 -1.69
CA ARG A 18 -0.98 -13.23 -0.34
C ARG A 18 0.50 -12.88 -0.22
N TYR A 19 1.40 -13.78 -0.64
CA TYR A 19 2.84 -13.54 -0.52
C TYR A 19 3.37 -12.50 -1.50
N ALA A 20 2.74 -12.34 -2.66
CA ALA A 20 3.10 -11.30 -3.62
C ALA A 20 2.75 -9.90 -3.10
N LEU A 21 1.79 -9.79 -2.17
CA LEU A 21 1.33 -8.52 -1.61
C LEU A 21 1.96 -8.19 -0.25
N VAL A 22 2.31 -9.20 0.55
CA VAL A 22 2.86 -9.00 1.91
C VAL A 22 4.35 -8.70 1.87
N LYS A 23 5.10 -9.36 0.97
CA LYS A 23 6.54 -9.17 0.86
C LYS A 23 6.89 -7.83 0.21
N ASN A 24 8.11 -7.38 0.45
CA ASN A 24 8.62 -6.19 -0.23
C ASN A 24 8.91 -6.53 -1.70
N PRO A 25 8.73 -5.59 -2.65
CA PRO A 25 9.00 -5.81 -4.07
C PRO A 25 10.38 -6.42 -4.37
N GLU A 26 11.38 -6.00 -3.59
CA GLU A 26 12.76 -6.48 -3.63
C GLU A 26 12.93 -7.94 -3.17
N ASP A 27 12.01 -8.46 -2.35
CA ASP A 27 12.06 -9.80 -1.75
C ASP A 27 11.14 -10.82 -2.48
N LEU A 28 10.52 -10.40 -3.58
CA LEU A 28 9.63 -11.25 -4.37
C LEU A 28 10.42 -12.25 -5.21
N THR A 29 10.02 -13.51 -5.16
CA THR A 29 10.46 -14.51 -6.15
C THR A 29 9.87 -14.17 -7.52
N ASP A 30 10.46 -14.67 -8.61
CA ASP A 30 9.97 -14.40 -9.97
C ASP A 30 8.51 -14.79 -10.16
N GLY A 31 8.08 -15.93 -9.58
CA GLY A 31 6.69 -16.35 -9.58
C GLY A 31 5.75 -15.39 -8.80
N GLN A 32 6.23 -14.81 -7.69
CA GLN A 32 5.47 -13.83 -6.91
C GLN A 32 5.37 -12.49 -7.65
N ARG A 33 6.45 -12.05 -8.29
CA ARG A 33 6.47 -10.85 -9.14
C ARG A 33 5.53 -10.99 -10.32
N ALA A 34 5.59 -12.10 -11.05
CA ALA A 34 4.66 -12.40 -12.15
C ALA A 34 3.20 -12.38 -11.67
N ARG A 35 2.94 -12.88 -10.46
CA ARG A 35 1.60 -12.87 -9.88
C ARG A 35 1.13 -11.46 -9.52
N LEU A 36 2.00 -10.62 -8.97
CA LEU A 36 1.71 -9.21 -8.70
C LEU A 36 1.41 -8.45 -10.00
N GLU A 37 2.20 -8.66 -11.05
CA GLU A 37 1.95 -8.04 -12.36
C GLU A 37 0.63 -8.50 -12.98
N ALA A 38 0.28 -9.77 -12.86
CA ALA A 38 -1.04 -10.26 -13.25
C ALA A 38 -2.17 -9.57 -12.48
N LEU A 39 -2.01 -9.34 -11.18
CA LEU A 39 -2.98 -8.59 -10.38
C LEU A 39 -3.08 -7.12 -10.81
N LYS A 40 -1.97 -6.45 -11.06
CA LYS A 40 -1.97 -5.04 -11.53
C LYS A 40 -2.69 -4.87 -12.86
N LYS A 41 -2.58 -5.85 -13.76
CA LYS A 41 -3.29 -5.87 -15.05
C LYS A 41 -4.81 -6.03 -14.90
N MET A 42 -5.28 -6.55 -13.77
CA MET A 42 -6.69 -6.54 -13.44
C MET A 42 -7.07 -5.13 -12.97
N ALA A 43 -7.35 -4.26 -13.95
CA ALA A 43 -7.68 -2.85 -13.73
C ALA A 43 -8.77 -2.68 -12.66
N GLY A 44 -8.59 -1.72 -11.76
CA GLY A 44 -9.63 -1.31 -10.80
C GLY A 44 -9.78 -2.16 -9.54
N SER A 45 -8.92 -3.15 -9.29
CA SER A 45 -9.01 -3.93 -8.06
C SER A 45 -8.68 -3.07 -6.82
N ARG A 46 -9.60 -3.05 -5.85
CA ARG A 46 -9.36 -2.47 -4.50
C ARG A 46 -8.11 -3.06 -3.84
N LEU A 47 -7.76 -4.30 -4.18
CA LEU A 47 -6.58 -4.99 -3.67
C LEU A 47 -5.28 -4.33 -4.14
N VAL A 48 -5.17 -4.07 -5.44
CA VAL A 48 -3.99 -3.42 -6.04
C VAL A 48 -3.86 -2.00 -5.48
N ARG A 49 -4.96 -1.25 -5.42
CA ARG A 49 -4.96 0.10 -4.84
C ARG A 49 -4.51 0.12 -3.39
N ALA A 50 -4.94 -0.84 -2.58
CA ALA A 50 -4.51 -0.95 -1.18
C ALA A 50 -3.02 -1.28 -1.07
N TRP A 51 -2.51 -2.12 -1.96
CA TRP A 51 -1.09 -2.47 -2.02
C TRP A 51 -0.22 -1.28 -2.44
N GLU A 52 -0.63 -0.53 -3.47
CA GLU A 52 0.05 0.72 -3.89
C GLU A 52 0.16 1.69 -2.73
N LEU A 53 -0.96 1.98 -2.05
CA LEU A 53 -0.97 2.87 -0.88
C LEU A 53 -0.09 2.34 0.27
N LYS A 54 0.08 1.02 0.41
CA LYS A 54 1.01 0.47 1.40
C LYS A 54 2.46 0.72 0.99
N GLU A 55 2.81 0.56 -0.28
CA GLU A 55 4.17 0.83 -0.79
C GLU A 55 4.50 2.33 -0.77
N ASP A 56 3.55 3.19 -1.11
CA ASP A 56 3.71 4.64 -1.00
C ASP A 56 4.00 5.08 0.44
N LEU A 57 3.29 4.52 1.43
CA LEU A 57 3.59 4.80 2.83
C LEU A 57 4.98 4.30 3.23
N ARG A 58 5.45 3.17 2.66
CA ARG A 58 6.81 2.67 2.88
C ARG A 58 7.85 3.62 2.30
N ALA A 59 7.58 4.27 1.17
CA ALA A 59 8.48 5.25 0.57
C ALA A 59 8.74 6.44 1.50
N VAL A 60 7.72 6.90 2.26
CA VAL A 60 7.87 7.95 3.29
C VAL A 60 8.99 7.63 4.27
N PHE A 61 9.04 6.38 4.78
CA PHE A 61 10.07 5.95 5.74
C PHE A 61 11.44 5.66 5.11
N ARG A 62 11.55 5.70 3.78
CA ARG A 62 12.81 5.54 3.03
C ARG A 62 13.31 6.87 2.44
N ALA A 63 12.61 7.97 2.69
CA ALA A 63 13.01 9.30 2.25
C ALA A 63 14.40 9.67 2.79
N ALA A 64 15.12 10.50 2.06
CA ALA A 64 16.48 10.92 2.38
C ALA A 64 16.53 11.86 3.60
N ASP A 65 15.50 12.68 3.78
CA ASP A 65 15.37 13.64 4.88
C ASP A 65 13.90 13.87 5.25
N GLY A 66 13.68 14.64 6.32
CA GLY A 66 12.35 14.98 6.82
C GLY A 66 11.53 15.85 5.86
N SER A 67 12.16 16.62 4.96
CA SER A 67 11.47 17.43 3.96
C SER A 67 10.83 16.54 2.89
N GLU A 68 11.61 15.63 2.32
CA GLU A 68 11.12 14.64 1.37
C GLU A 68 10.05 13.73 2.02
N ALA A 69 10.28 13.32 3.28
CA ALA A 69 9.29 12.54 4.02
C ALA A 69 7.96 13.29 4.17
N ALA A 70 8.01 14.60 4.47
CA ALA A 70 6.81 15.42 4.61
C ALA A 70 6.02 15.52 3.29
N GLU A 71 6.69 15.74 2.17
CA GLU A 71 6.05 15.82 0.85
C GLU A 71 5.37 14.50 0.46
N LEU A 72 6.09 13.38 0.58
CA LEU A 72 5.55 12.06 0.31
C LEU A 72 4.37 11.73 1.23
N LEU A 73 4.46 12.10 2.50
CA LEU A 73 3.41 11.83 3.49
C LEU A 73 2.13 12.62 3.21
N GLU A 74 2.25 13.88 2.80
CA GLU A 74 1.09 14.71 2.41
C GLU A 74 0.36 14.13 1.19
N ASP A 75 1.10 13.81 0.12
CA ASP A 75 0.53 13.18 -1.06
C ASP A 75 -0.14 11.84 -0.71
N TRP A 76 0.55 11.01 0.08
CA TRP A 76 0.00 9.74 0.54
C TRP A 76 -1.30 9.92 1.34
N MET A 77 -1.32 10.86 2.30
CA MET A 77 -2.50 11.14 3.12
C MET A 77 -3.68 11.60 2.26
N HIS A 78 -3.44 12.42 1.24
CA HIS A 78 -4.47 12.83 0.29
C HIS A 78 -5.05 11.62 -0.46
N ARG A 79 -4.19 10.81 -1.10
CA ARG A 79 -4.63 9.64 -1.87
C ARG A 79 -5.32 8.59 -0.99
N ALA A 80 -4.82 8.38 0.23
CA ALA A 80 -5.38 7.42 1.18
C ALA A 80 -6.74 7.87 1.73
N ALA A 81 -6.97 9.17 1.95
CA ALA A 81 -8.26 9.69 2.42
C ALA A 81 -9.39 9.46 1.38
N TYR A 82 -9.07 9.58 0.08
CA TYR A 82 -10.05 9.48 -1.00
C TYR A 82 -10.12 8.10 -1.69
N CYS A 83 -9.38 7.09 -1.21
CA CYS A 83 -9.30 5.79 -1.86
C CYS A 83 -10.58 4.92 -1.77
N LYS A 84 -11.59 5.32 -0.98
CA LYS A 84 -12.84 4.56 -0.71
C LYS A 84 -12.63 3.16 -0.10
N ILE A 85 -11.43 2.88 0.44
CA ILE A 85 -11.11 1.66 1.17
C ILE A 85 -11.10 1.96 2.67
N ALA A 86 -12.19 1.64 3.36
CA ALA A 86 -12.41 2.04 4.76
C ALA A 86 -11.25 1.67 5.72
N LYS A 87 -10.59 0.52 5.50
CA LYS A 87 -9.43 0.13 6.30
C LYS A 87 -8.20 1.01 6.05
N VAL A 88 -7.95 1.41 4.80
CA VAL A 88 -6.85 2.32 4.45
C VAL A 88 -7.14 3.73 4.97
N VAL A 89 -8.38 4.22 4.81
CA VAL A 89 -8.81 5.51 5.40
C VAL A 89 -8.63 5.52 6.92
N ALA A 90 -8.88 4.41 7.61
CA ALA A 90 -8.64 4.32 9.05
C ALA A 90 -7.15 4.39 9.41
N VAL A 91 -6.26 3.87 8.57
CA VAL A 91 -4.80 4.00 8.72
C VAL A 91 -4.38 5.43 8.47
N GLU A 92 -4.85 6.05 7.40
CA GLU A 92 -4.62 7.47 7.08
C GLU A 92 -4.94 8.37 8.27
N LYS A 93 -6.11 8.20 8.90
CA LYS A 93 -6.49 8.99 10.08
C LYS A 93 -5.54 8.82 11.26
N LYS A 94 -4.94 7.64 11.42
CA LYS A 94 -3.95 7.39 12.48
C LYS A 94 -2.61 8.04 12.14
N VAL A 95 -2.18 7.90 10.89
CA VAL A 95 -0.95 8.50 10.36
C VAL A 95 -1.02 10.02 10.46
N ARG A 96 -2.14 10.64 10.04
CA ARG A 96 -2.36 12.09 10.14
C ARG A 96 -2.20 12.63 11.55
N ARG A 97 -2.64 11.90 12.57
CA ARG A 97 -2.48 12.29 13.99
C ARG A 97 -1.03 12.23 14.48
N ARG A 98 -0.16 11.51 13.78
CA ARG A 98 1.26 11.30 14.10
C ARG A 98 2.18 11.86 13.02
N ARG A 99 1.68 12.75 12.17
CA ARG A 99 2.40 13.28 11.01
C ARG A 99 3.78 13.80 11.41
N ASP A 100 3.82 14.67 12.40
CA ASP A 100 5.06 15.33 12.83
C ASP A 100 6.02 14.32 13.50
N ASP A 101 5.50 13.36 14.27
CA ASP A 101 6.29 12.25 14.83
C ASP A 101 6.95 11.40 13.74
N ILE A 102 6.22 11.13 12.65
CA ILE A 102 6.72 10.33 11.51
C ILE A 102 7.84 11.08 10.80
N ILE A 103 7.65 12.37 10.51
CA ILE A 103 8.67 13.22 9.88
C ILE A 103 9.92 13.28 10.76
N ALA A 104 9.75 13.51 12.06
CA ALA A 104 10.85 13.52 13.02
C ALA A 104 11.58 12.17 13.10
N ALA A 105 10.85 11.05 13.05
CA ALA A 105 11.48 9.73 13.06
C ALA A 105 12.37 9.50 11.84
N VAL A 106 11.96 9.97 10.65
CA VAL A 106 12.77 9.88 9.42
C VAL A 106 14.00 10.78 9.52
N GLU A 107 13.82 12.04 9.92
CA GLU A 107 14.93 13.00 10.11
C GLU A 107 16.00 12.47 11.09
N LEU A 108 15.57 11.81 12.16
CA LEU A 108 16.45 11.25 13.18
C LEU A 108 16.98 9.85 12.82
N GLY A 109 16.58 9.27 11.69
CA GLY A 109 16.95 7.91 11.29
C GLY A 109 16.48 6.82 12.27
N ILE A 110 15.43 7.08 13.04
CA ILE A 110 14.92 6.13 14.04
C ILE A 110 14.07 5.07 13.32
N SER A 111 14.56 3.83 13.34
CA SER A 111 13.79 2.67 12.88
C SER A 111 13.50 1.71 14.04
N ASN A 112 12.29 1.14 14.05
CA ASN A 112 12.00 -0.03 14.87
C ASN A 112 12.67 -1.22 14.17
N GLY A 113 13.82 -1.65 14.69
CA GLY A 113 14.54 -2.84 14.24
C GLY A 113 13.71 -4.12 14.34
#